data_AF-A0A7X9GNK7-F1
#
_entry.id   AF-A0A7X9GNK7-F1
#
_cell.length_a   1.000
_cell.length_b   1.000
_cell.length_c   1.000
_cell.angle_alpha   90.00
_cell.angle_beta   90.00
_cell.angle_gamma   90.00
#
_symmetry.space_group_name_H-M   'P 1'
#
loop_
_entity.id
_entity.type
_entity.pdbx_description
1 polymer ?
#
loop_
_entity_poly.entity_id
_entity_poly.type
_entity_poly.pdbx_seq_one_letter_code
_entity_poly.pdbx_strand_id
1 'polypeptide(L)'
;MDSNFRLIGRVTFIHIATYILCGIVFSMLFDYESLYALEGVKSFMRPVSGESAILGPLVQVVRGMLFGVVLLLGKELFTSKYGWLKLWLFILILGIINTPGPAPSSIEGMIYTQLPLEFHLNHAPELIVQTLLFSYLAAKPRKPRYSNSFIEKNKTPFITSILAGFGISLSGIVLTLILKLDPLAGTKDIGAFVVMFAAMLITYFATKWYCTWVTTAKTIIMAFVYYLAVAVMPTVYNFMVDSPFKSLLPLAINIVPVVIMLLYLVFSGGRDTLHRM
;
A
#
# COMPACT_ATOMS: atom_id res chain seq x y z
N MET A 1 23.28 -5.17 -15.63
CA MET A 1 22.26 -4.10 -15.75
C MET A 1 21.42 -3.96 -14.46
N ASP A 2 21.92 -4.40 -13.29
CA ASP A 2 21.04 -5.04 -12.29
C ASP A 2 20.79 -4.29 -10.97
N SER A 3 21.47 -3.18 -10.69
CA SER A 3 21.30 -2.47 -9.40
C SER A 3 20.36 -1.26 -9.47
N ASN A 4 20.33 -0.54 -10.59
CA ASN A 4 19.53 0.67 -10.77
C ASN A 4 18.03 0.34 -10.92
N PHE A 5 17.69 -0.60 -11.81
CA PHE A 5 16.30 -1.09 -11.95
C PHE A 5 15.79 -1.72 -10.64
N ARG A 6 16.66 -2.41 -9.91
CA ARG A 6 16.34 -2.97 -8.59
C ARG A 6 16.06 -1.88 -7.55
N LEU A 7 16.80 -0.78 -7.57
CA LEU A 7 16.53 0.37 -6.71
C LEU A 7 15.18 0.99 -7.05
N ILE A 8 14.93 1.29 -8.33
CA ILE A 8 13.68 1.89 -8.79
C ILE A 8 12.51 0.99 -8.41
N GLY A 9 12.54 -0.30 -8.75
CA GLY A 9 11.48 -1.24 -8.41
C GLY A 9 11.23 -1.35 -6.90
N ARG A 10 12.29 -1.35 -6.08
CA ARG A 10 12.15 -1.33 -4.62
C ARG A 10 11.46 -0.05 -4.13
N VAL A 11 11.86 1.11 -4.64
CA VAL A 11 11.27 2.41 -4.26
C VAL A 11 9.81 2.49 -4.71
N THR A 12 9.51 2.02 -5.92
CA THR A 12 8.14 1.94 -6.44
C THR A 12 7.27 1.05 -5.56
N PHE A 13 7.75 -0.13 -5.17
CA PHE A 13 7.03 -1.01 -4.26
C PHE A 13 6.77 -0.35 -2.90
N ILE A 14 7.79 0.30 -2.31
CA ILE A 14 7.64 1.00 -1.03
C ILE A 14 6.60 2.11 -1.14
N HIS A 15 6.64 2.93 -2.20
CA HIS A 15 5.66 3.99 -2.44
C HIS A 15 4.22 3.45 -2.51
N ILE A 16 4.00 2.39 -3.30
CA ILE A 16 2.68 1.77 -3.43
C ILE A 16 2.22 1.21 -2.07
N ALA A 17 3.11 0.52 -1.36
CA ALA A 17 2.79 -0.08 -0.06
C ALA A 17 2.42 0.98 0.98
N THR A 18 3.18 2.07 1.09
CA THR A 18 2.85 3.14 2.04
C THR A 18 1.61 3.91 1.62
N TYR A 19 1.40 4.10 0.32
CA TYR A 19 0.18 4.72 -0.20
C TYR A 19 -1.08 3.91 0.16
N ILE A 20 -1.08 2.60 -0.10
CA ILE A 20 -2.22 1.73 0.25
C ILE A 20 -2.43 1.68 1.76
N LEU A 21 -1.34 1.50 2.54
CA LEU A 21 -1.42 1.43 3.99
C LEU A 21 -2.04 2.70 4.58
N CYS A 22 -1.54 3.87 4.18
CA CYS A 22 -2.07 5.15 4.65
C CYS A 22 -3.49 5.37 4.12
N GLY A 23 -3.78 5.07 2.86
CA GLY A 23 -5.13 5.20 2.33
C GLY A 23 -6.16 4.39 3.12
N ILE A 24 -5.85 3.14 3.49
CA ILE A 24 -6.73 2.31 4.34
C ILE A 24 -6.88 2.94 5.74
N VAL A 25 -5.76 3.26 6.40
CA VAL A 25 -5.78 3.79 7.77
C VAL A 25 -6.55 5.10 7.83
N PHE A 26 -6.32 6.01 6.89
CA PHE A 26 -6.95 7.33 6.89
C PHE A 26 -8.39 7.28 6.39
N SER A 27 -8.75 6.35 5.50
CA SER A 27 -10.15 6.13 5.12
C SER A 27 -11.01 5.54 6.26
N MET A 28 -10.38 4.97 7.29
CA MET A 28 -11.06 4.58 8.53
C MET A 28 -11.19 5.75 9.53
N LEU A 29 -10.33 6.76 9.43
CA LEU A 29 -10.30 7.91 10.33
C LEU A 29 -11.09 9.11 9.81
N PHE A 30 -11.20 9.24 8.48
CA PHE A 30 -11.81 10.38 7.80
C PHE A 30 -12.87 9.93 6.82
N ASP A 31 -13.98 10.67 6.76
CA ASP A 31 -15.04 10.46 5.79
C ASP A 31 -14.72 11.18 4.48
N TYR A 32 -14.04 10.47 3.58
CA TYR A 32 -13.63 11.03 2.30
C TYR A 32 -14.79 11.32 1.34
N GLU A 33 -15.92 10.60 1.46
CA GLU A 33 -17.08 10.83 0.59
C GLU A 33 -17.70 12.20 0.90
N SER A 34 -17.89 12.54 2.18
CA SER A 34 -18.37 13.88 2.55
C SER A 34 -17.34 14.97 2.24
N LEU A 35 -16.05 14.71 2.50
CA LEU A 35 -14.96 15.65 2.27
C LEU A 35 -14.83 16.03 0.78
N TYR A 36 -15.03 15.08 -0.13
CA TYR A 36 -14.98 15.31 -1.58
C TYR A 36 -16.30 15.85 -2.16
N ALA A 37 -17.39 15.75 -1.41
CA ALA A 37 -18.68 16.33 -1.77
C ALA A 37 -18.80 17.82 -1.43
N LEU A 38 -17.87 18.38 -0.64
CA LEU A 38 -17.83 19.80 -0.30
C LEU A 38 -17.86 20.70 -1.55
N GLU A 39 -18.54 21.83 -1.41
CA GLU A 39 -18.53 22.88 -2.43
C GLU A 39 -17.09 23.38 -2.67
N GLY A 40 -16.74 23.68 -3.92
CA GLY A 40 -15.36 23.97 -4.34
C GLY A 40 -14.51 22.71 -4.56
N VAL A 41 -14.60 21.70 -3.69
CA VAL A 41 -13.89 20.42 -3.85
C VAL A 41 -14.50 19.60 -4.98
N LYS A 42 -15.83 19.45 -5.03
CA LYS A 42 -16.52 18.68 -6.07
C LYS A 42 -16.27 19.21 -7.49
N SER A 43 -16.03 20.51 -7.64
CA SER A 43 -15.68 21.14 -8.92
C SER A 43 -14.21 20.96 -9.30
N PHE A 44 -13.34 20.66 -8.33
CA PHE A 44 -11.89 20.54 -8.51
C PHE A 44 -11.42 19.07 -8.58
N MET A 45 -11.91 18.24 -7.66
CA MET A 45 -11.59 16.82 -7.53
C MET A 45 -12.68 15.95 -8.15
N ARG A 46 -12.27 14.82 -8.73
CA ARG A 46 -13.20 13.77 -9.11
C ARG A 46 -13.74 13.06 -7.86
N PRO A 47 -14.97 12.52 -7.89
CA PRO A 47 -15.51 11.75 -6.78
C PRO A 47 -14.60 10.59 -6.38
N VAL A 48 -14.54 10.27 -5.08
CA VAL A 48 -13.74 9.17 -4.51
C VAL A 48 -14.08 7.85 -5.18
N SER A 49 -15.38 7.66 -5.42
CA SER A 49 -15.94 6.54 -6.13
C SER A 49 -16.29 6.89 -7.58
N GLY A 50 -15.46 7.67 -8.29
CA GLY A 50 -15.56 7.92 -9.75
C GLY A 50 -14.59 7.08 -10.60
N GLU A 51 -14.85 6.89 -11.90
CA GLU A 51 -14.09 5.96 -12.79
C GLU A 51 -12.55 6.19 -12.79
N SER A 52 -12.10 7.38 -12.43
CA SER A 52 -10.69 7.69 -12.21
C SER A 52 -10.03 6.87 -11.10
N ALA A 53 -10.79 6.36 -10.13
CA ALA A 53 -10.28 5.56 -9.02
C ALA A 53 -9.61 4.26 -9.51
N ILE A 54 -10.08 3.70 -10.64
CA ILE A 54 -9.49 2.52 -11.29
C ILE A 54 -8.06 2.79 -11.75
N LEU A 55 -7.80 4.02 -12.23
CA LEU A 55 -6.49 4.44 -12.70
C LEU A 55 -5.54 4.77 -11.52
N GLY A 56 -6.09 4.95 -10.31
CA GLY A 56 -5.33 5.28 -9.10
C GLY A 56 -4.11 4.38 -8.91
N PRO A 57 -4.27 3.04 -8.81
CA PRO A 57 -3.16 2.10 -8.67
C PRO A 57 -2.10 2.22 -9.77
N LEU A 58 -2.51 2.41 -11.04
CA LEU A 58 -1.59 2.55 -12.17
C LEU A 58 -0.78 3.86 -12.06
N VAL A 59 -1.42 4.96 -11.69
CA VAL A 59 -0.74 6.24 -11.46
C VAL A 59 0.26 6.14 -10.31
N GLN A 60 -0.03 5.35 -9.27
CA GLN A 60 0.92 5.15 -8.18
C GLN A 60 2.18 4.38 -8.61
N VAL A 61 2.07 3.46 -9.57
CA VAL A 61 3.25 2.80 -10.16
C VAL A 61 4.15 3.83 -10.83
N VAL A 62 3.59 4.69 -11.68
CA VAL A 62 4.36 5.75 -12.36
C VAL A 62 5.00 6.71 -11.37
N ARG A 63 4.23 7.19 -10.38
CA ARG A 63 4.77 8.08 -9.31
C ARG A 63 5.89 7.41 -8.52
N GLY A 64 5.72 6.14 -8.18
CA GLY A 64 6.74 5.35 -7.49
C GLY A 64 8.01 5.17 -8.31
N MET A 65 7.91 5.02 -9.64
CA MET A 65 9.07 4.98 -10.53
C MET A 65 9.80 6.33 -10.57
N LEU A 66 9.06 7.44 -10.67
CA LEU A 66 9.64 8.79 -10.65
C LEU A 66 10.40 9.07 -9.35
N PHE A 67 9.84 8.69 -8.19
CA PHE A 67 10.59 8.75 -6.93
C PHE A 67 11.86 7.90 -6.96
N GLY A 68 11.80 6.71 -7.58
CA GLY A 68 12.97 5.86 -7.80
C GLY A 68 14.07 6.54 -8.62
N VAL A 69 13.69 7.27 -9.68
CA VAL A 69 14.62 8.06 -10.50
C VAL A 69 15.25 9.19 -9.69
N VAL A 70 14.46 9.94 -8.90
CA VAL A 70 14.99 11.00 -8.02
C VAL A 70 15.99 10.43 -7.02
N LEU A 71 15.68 9.29 -6.40
CA LEU A 71 16.57 8.61 -5.47
C LEU A 71 17.83 8.04 -6.14
N LEU A 72 17.75 7.68 -7.41
CA LEU A 72 18.89 7.27 -8.21
C LEU A 72 19.84 8.46 -8.45
N LEU A 73 19.29 9.61 -8.86
CA LEU A 73 20.06 10.83 -9.12
C LEU A 73 20.66 11.43 -7.83
N GLY A 74 19.88 11.42 -6.75
CA GLY A 74 20.28 11.93 -5.43
C GLY A 74 20.89 10.88 -4.50
N LYS A 75 21.42 9.77 -5.04
CA LYS A 75 21.83 8.61 -4.23
C LYS A 75 22.79 8.98 -3.10
N GLU A 76 23.77 9.86 -3.35
CA GLU A 76 24.73 10.29 -2.33
C GLU A 76 24.08 11.16 -1.24
N LEU A 77 23.16 12.05 -1.63
CA LEU A 77 22.43 12.93 -0.72
C LEU A 77 21.55 12.13 0.26
N PHE A 78 20.82 11.14 -0.28
CA PHE A 78 19.83 10.35 0.45
C PHE A 78 20.40 9.07 1.10
N THR A 79 21.66 8.72 0.88
CA THR A 79 22.35 7.60 1.59
C THR A 79 23.14 8.04 2.84
N SER A 80 23.00 9.30 3.24
CA SER A 80 23.58 9.86 4.47
C SER A 80 22.81 9.41 5.74
N LYS A 81 23.39 9.65 6.93
CA LYS A 81 22.79 9.29 8.24
C LYS A 81 21.34 9.76 8.40
N TYR A 82 21.04 10.95 7.88
CA TYR A 82 19.71 11.56 7.90
C TYR A 82 19.09 11.65 6.50
N GLY A 83 19.51 10.77 5.57
CA GLY A 83 19.06 10.78 4.19
C GLY A 83 17.54 10.64 4.04
N TRP A 84 16.90 9.85 4.90
CA TRP A 84 15.43 9.75 4.97
C TRP A 84 14.75 11.05 5.39
N LEU A 85 15.30 11.77 6.36
CA LEU A 85 14.73 13.02 6.85
C LEU A 85 14.89 14.11 5.79
N LYS A 86 16.05 14.16 5.14
CA LYS A 86 16.28 15.02 3.98
C LYS A 86 15.25 14.73 2.91
N LEU A 87 15.12 13.47 2.47
CA LEU A 87 14.14 13.08 1.46
C LEU A 87 12.72 13.51 1.84
N TRP A 88 12.32 13.28 3.09
CA TRP A 88 11.00 13.70 3.57
C TRP A 88 10.83 15.22 3.52
N LEU A 89 11.81 16.00 3.99
CA LEU A 89 11.75 17.46 3.93
C LEU A 89 11.72 17.98 2.50
N PHE A 90 12.45 17.36 1.56
CA PHE A 90 12.35 17.69 0.14
C PHE A 90 10.92 17.46 -0.38
N ILE A 91 10.31 16.32 -0.09
CA ILE A 91 8.94 16.02 -0.52
C ILE A 91 7.93 16.93 0.16
N LEU A 92 8.03 17.13 1.47
CA LEU A 92 7.11 17.94 2.26
C LEU A 92 7.18 19.41 1.85
N ILE A 93 8.38 20.00 1.83
CA ILE A 93 8.54 21.43 1.57
C ILE A 93 8.31 21.71 0.09
N LEU A 94 8.95 20.99 -0.84
CA LEU A 94 8.84 21.33 -2.26
C LEU A 94 7.65 20.68 -2.95
N GLY A 95 7.22 19.50 -2.48
CA GLY A 95 6.18 18.70 -3.12
C GLY A 95 4.79 18.80 -2.50
N ILE A 96 4.66 19.41 -1.31
CA ILE A 96 3.36 19.62 -0.65
C ILE A 96 3.16 21.10 -0.32
N ILE A 97 4.05 21.71 0.47
CA ILE A 97 3.85 23.07 1.01
C ILE A 97 4.11 24.15 -0.06
N ASN A 98 5.24 24.06 -0.77
CA ASN A 98 5.75 25.03 -1.73
C ASN A 98 5.73 24.46 -3.16
N THR A 99 4.64 23.79 -3.52
CA THR A 99 4.46 23.27 -4.88
C THR A 99 4.41 24.41 -5.90
N PRO A 100 5.00 24.27 -7.09
CA PRO A 100 4.96 25.30 -8.14
C PRO A 100 3.58 25.66 -8.71
N GLY A 101 2.51 25.02 -8.24
CA GLY A 101 1.13 25.35 -8.59
C GLY A 101 0.21 25.21 -7.38
N PRO A 102 -1.04 25.71 -7.47
CA PRO A 102 -1.97 25.78 -6.35
C PRO A 102 -2.62 24.42 -6.06
N ALA A 103 -1.81 23.45 -5.63
CA ALA A 103 -2.25 22.12 -5.25
C ALA A 103 -2.93 22.11 -3.87
N PRO A 104 -3.86 21.17 -3.60
CA PRO A 104 -4.40 20.98 -2.26
C PRO A 104 -3.30 20.84 -1.21
N SER A 105 -3.54 21.42 -0.03
CA SER A 105 -2.60 21.52 1.10
C SER A 105 -1.31 22.33 0.87
N SER A 106 -1.13 22.98 -0.29
CA SER A 106 -0.03 23.93 -0.50
C SER A 106 -0.40 25.36 -0.06
N ILE A 107 0.61 26.22 0.13
CA ILE A 107 0.40 27.64 0.48
C ILE A 107 -0.45 28.32 -0.61
N GLU A 108 -0.09 28.13 -1.87
CA GLU A 108 -0.84 28.70 -2.98
C GLU A 108 -2.22 28.07 -3.14
N GLY A 109 -2.37 26.77 -2.85
CA GLY A 109 -3.67 26.11 -2.82
C GLY A 109 -4.62 26.78 -1.83
N MET A 110 -4.14 27.09 -0.64
CA MET A 110 -4.93 27.72 0.42
C MET A 110 -5.28 29.18 0.13
N ILE A 111 -4.46 29.89 -0.66
CA ILE A 111 -4.63 31.32 -0.95
C ILE A 111 -5.43 31.55 -2.24
N TYR A 112 -5.15 30.77 -3.29
CA TYR A 112 -5.62 31.06 -4.65
C TYR A 112 -6.72 30.13 -5.15
N THR A 113 -7.11 29.11 -4.40
CA THR A 113 -8.21 28.22 -4.79
C THR A 113 -9.46 28.47 -3.95
N GLN A 114 -10.60 27.99 -4.45
CA GLN A 114 -11.87 27.97 -3.73
C GLN A 114 -12.01 26.70 -2.86
N LEU A 115 -10.92 25.97 -2.61
CA LEU A 115 -10.97 24.78 -1.78
C LEU A 115 -11.17 25.19 -0.31
N PRO A 116 -12.15 24.57 0.40
CA PRO A 116 -12.40 24.91 1.79
C PRO A 116 -11.22 24.49 2.65
N LEU A 117 -10.89 25.31 3.66
CA LEU A 117 -9.78 25.06 4.58
C LEU A 117 -9.87 23.67 5.26
N GLU A 118 -11.10 23.21 5.53
CA GLU A 118 -11.38 21.87 6.03
C GLU A 118 -10.80 20.77 5.14
N PHE A 119 -10.89 20.91 3.82
CA PHE A 119 -10.31 19.97 2.86
C PHE A 119 -8.79 19.90 2.99
N HIS A 120 -8.13 21.06 3.12
CA HIS A 120 -6.68 21.12 3.31
C HIS A 120 -6.26 20.42 4.61
N LEU A 121 -6.95 20.70 5.72
CA LEU A 121 -6.58 20.21 7.04
C LEU A 121 -6.88 18.72 7.23
N ASN A 122 -7.97 18.20 6.67
CA ASN A 122 -8.34 16.79 6.79
C ASN A 122 -7.56 15.90 5.81
N HIS A 123 -7.12 16.44 4.66
CA HIS A 123 -6.33 15.67 3.68
C HIS A 123 -4.82 15.67 3.98
N ALA A 124 -4.28 16.76 4.54
CA ALA A 124 -2.84 16.90 4.81
C ALA A 124 -2.22 15.79 5.70
N PRO A 125 -2.87 15.32 6.78
CA PRO A 125 -2.33 14.28 7.65
C PRO A 125 -1.95 12.99 6.91
N GLU A 126 -2.81 12.51 6.00
CA GLU A 126 -2.52 11.32 5.21
C GLU A 126 -1.27 11.53 4.34
N LEU A 127 -1.21 12.65 3.61
CA LEU A 127 -0.08 13.02 2.74
C LEU A 127 1.24 13.10 3.52
N ILE A 128 1.23 13.78 4.67
CA ILE A 128 2.43 13.99 5.49
C ILE A 128 2.93 12.67 6.06
N VAL A 129 2.03 11.84 6.61
CA VAL A 129 2.39 10.55 7.20
C VAL A 129 2.83 9.55 6.13
N GLN A 130 2.13 9.49 5.00
CA GLN A 130 2.48 8.61 3.87
C GLN A 130 3.87 8.93 3.33
N THR A 131 4.17 10.21 3.09
CA THR A 131 5.46 10.65 2.55
C THR A 131 6.60 10.49 3.56
N LEU A 132 6.32 10.65 4.86
CA LEU A 132 7.26 10.36 5.94
C LEU A 132 7.62 8.87 5.98
N LEU A 133 6.61 8.01 6.00
CA LEU A 133 6.79 6.56 6.04
C LEU A 133 7.51 6.08 4.78
N PHE A 134 7.13 6.59 3.62
CA PHE A 134 7.81 6.35 2.35
C PHE A 134 9.30 6.71 2.46
N SER A 135 9.60 7.93 2.89
CA SER A 135 10.98 8.43 2.95
C SER A 135 11.85 7.63 3.92
N TYR A 136 11.28 7.29 5.08
CA TYR A 136 11.92 6.43 6.07
C TYR A 136 12.27 5.05 5.53
N LEU A 137 11.38 4.41 4.77
CA LEU A 137 11.61 3.08 4.22
C LEU A 137 12.51 3.10 2.97
N ALA A 138 12.32 4.08 2.09
CA ALA A 138 13.02 4.19 0.81
C ALA A 138 14.49 4.60 0.97
N ALA A 139 14.75 5.57 1.86
CA ALA A 139 16.09 6.08 2.19
C ALA A 139 16.53 5.64 3.59
N LYS A 140 16.21 4.38 3.94
CA LYS A 140 16.44 3.76 5.26
C LYS A 140 17.75 4.25 5.88
N PRO A 141 17.72 4.82 7.10
CA PRO A 141 18.93 5.35 7.73
C PRO A 141 20.03 4.30 7.74
N ARG A 142 21.24 4.67 7.30
CA ARG A 142 22.44 3.84 7.47
C ARG A 142 22.49 3.47 8.96
N LYS A 143 22.45 2.16 9.25
CA LYS A 143 22.25 1.62 10.59
C LYS A 143 23.15 2.36 11.60
N PRO A 144 22.62 3.00 12.67
CA PRO A 144 23.37 2.99 13.92
C PRO A 144 23.60 1.52 14.28
N ARG A 145 24.70 1.20 14.98
CA ARG A 145 25.12 -0.16 15.38
C ARG A 145 24.02 -1.00 16.07
N TYR A 146 22.88 -0.38 16.40
CA TYR A 146 21.65 -0.97 16.89
C TYR A 146 20.53 -0.87 15.82
N SER A 147 20.36 -1.92 15.02
CA SER A 147 19.18 -2.11 14.17
C SER A 147 17.95 -2.27 15.07
N ASN A 148 16.88 -1.49 14.88
CA ASN A 148 15.64 -1.65 15.64
C ASN A 148 15.15 -3.10 15.50
N SER A 149 15.31 -3.90 16.56
CA SER A 149 15.14 -5.36 16.47
C SER A 149 13.74 -5.73 16.03
N PHE A 150 12.73 -4.89 16.30
CA PHE A 150 11.34 -5.16 15.94
C PHE A 150 11.07 -5.21 14.43
N ILE A 151 11.50 -4.20 13.65
CA ILE A 151 11.21 -4.16 12.21
C ILE A 151 11.98 -5.24 11.47
N GLU A 152 13.24 -5.50 11.82
CA GLU A 152 13.98 -6.60 11.20
C GLU A 152 13.43 -7.98 11.61
N LYS A 153 13.00 -8.16 12.88
CA LYS A 153 12.37 -9.41 13.32
C LYS A 153 11.02 -9.68 12.64
N ASN A 154 10.28 -8.65 12.25
CA ASN A 154 8.94 -8.79 11.64
C ASN A 154 8.92 -8.44 10.15
N LYS A 155 10.07 -8.30 9.49
CA LYS A 155 10.18 -7.89 8.07
C LYS A 155 9.38 -8.80 7.13
N THR A 156 9.59 -10.10 7.24
CA THR A 156 8.94 -11.12 6.41
C THR A 156 7.41 -11.15 6.63
N PRO A 157 6.91 -11.14 7.89
CA PRO A 157 5.50 -10.92 8.21
C PRO A 157 4.89 -9.65 7.59
N PHE A 158 5.59 -8.51 7.69
CA PHE A 158 5.08 -7.27 7.11
C PHE A 158 4.94 -7.35 5.59
N ILE A 159 5.97 -7.86 4.89
CA ILE A 159 5.94 -7.92 3.42
C ILE A 159 4.85 -8.88 2.94
N THR A 160 4.68 -10.04 3.58
CA THR A 160 3.60 -10.98 3.23
C THR A 160 2.22 -10.39 3.45
N SER A 161 2.00 -9.64 4.54
CA SER A 161 0.73 -8.95 4.77
C SER A 161 0.42 -7.88 3.72
N ILE A 162 1.42 -7.11 3.27
CA ILE A 162 1.26 -6.11 2.21
C ILE A 162 0.93 -6.80 0.88
N LEU A 163 1.62 -7.90 0.56
CA LEU A 163 1.34 -8.70 -0.64
C LEU A 163 -0.10 -9.27 -0.63
N ALA A 164 -0.62 -9.65 0.55
CA ALA A 164 -2.00 -10.10 0.68
C ALA A 164 -2.99 -8.98 0.32
N GLY A 165 -2.86 -7.80 0.92
CA GLY A 165 -3.72 -6.65 0.61
C GLY A 165 -3.67 -6.26 -0.87
N PHE A 166 -2.45 -6.14 -1.42
CA PHE A 166 -2.25 -5.84 -2.84
C PHE A 166 -2.85 -6.90 -3.76
N GLY A 167 -2.68 -8.18 -3.42
CA GLY A 167 -3.24 -9.31 -4.16
C GLY A 167 -4.77 -9.29 -4.21
N ILE A 168 -5.42 -8.99 -3.09
CA ILE A 168 -6.89 -8.86 -3.00
C ILE A 168 -7.36 -7.68 -3.86
N SER A 169 -6.72 -6.50 -3.73
CA SER A 169 -7.10 -5.32 -4.52
C SER A 169 -6.94 -5.57 -6.03
N LEU A 170 -5.82 -6.15 -6.47
CA LEU A 170 -5.59 -6.44 -7.88
C LEU A 170 -6.57 -7.48 -8.42
N SER A 171 -6.88 -8.51 -7.62
CA SER A 171 -7.88 -9.53 -7.96
C SER A 171 -9.27 -8.93 -8.07
N GLY A 172 -9.62 -7.95 -7.22
CA GLY A 172 -10.86 -7.18 -7.33
C GLY A 172 -10.97 -6.43 -8.66
N ILE A 173 -9.90 -5.77 -9.09
CA ILE A 173 -9.85 -5.07 -10.39
C ILE A 173 -10.04 -6.07 -11.55
N VAL A 174 -9.32 -7.20 -11.52
CA VAL A 174 -9.46 -8.25 -12.55
C VAL A 174 -10.89 -8.78 -12.58
N LEU A 175 -11.50 -8.98 -11.41
CA LEU A 175 -12.87 -9.48 -11.29
C LEU A 175 -13.89 -8.49 -11.84
N THR A 176 -13.74 -7.19 -11.55
CA THR A 176 -14.54 -6.12 -12.16
C THR A 176 -14.52 -6.21 -13.69
N LEU A 177 -13.33 -6.37 -14.28
CA LEU A 177 -13.17 -6.43 -15.73
C LEU A 177 -13.83 -7.68 -16.33
N ILE A 178 -13.68 -8.84 -15.69
CA ILE A 178 -14.27 -10.10 -16.16
C ILE A 178 -15.80 -10.07 -16.07
N LEU A 179 -16.32 -9.61 -14.93
CA LEU A 179 -17.77 -9.56 -14.67
C LEU A 179 -18.45 -8.35 -15.32
N LYS A 180 -17.69 -7.45 -15.97
CA LYS A 180 -18.17 -6.21 -16.57
C LYS A 180 -18.99 -5.37 -15.59
N LEU A 181 -18.54 -5.33 -14.34
CA LEU A 181 -19.19 -4.57 -13.27
C LEU A 181 -18.87 -3.08 -13.43
N ASP A 182 -19.69 -2.25 -12.80
CA ASP A 182 -19.32 -0.86 -12.54
C ASP A 182 -17.96 -0.88 -11.81
N PRO A 183 -16.92 -0.20 -12.35
CA PRO A 183 -15.62 -0.19 -11.72
C PRO A 183 -15.56 0.37 -10.30
N LEU A 184 -16.66 0.98 -9.88
CA LEU A 184 -16.85 1.62 -8.59
C LEU A 184 -17.63 0.76 -7.61
N ALA A 185 -18.15 -0.37 -8.07
CA ALA A 185 -18.89 -1.30 -7.23
C ALA A 185 -18.07 -1.76 -6.01
N GLY A 186 -16.75 -1.88 -6.15
CA GLY A 186 -15.86 -2.36 -5.09
C GLY A 186 -15.34 -1.27 -4.15
N THR A 187 -15.36 0.00 -4.57
CA THR A 187 -14.76 1.10 -3.79
C THR A 187 -15.70 1.64 -2.71
N LYS A 188 -17.00 1.36 -2.82
CA LYS A 188 -18.03 1.77 -1.85
C LYS A 188 -18.30 0.72 -0.77
N ASP A 189 -17.72 -0.48 -0.92
CA ASP A 189 -17.97 -1.60 -0.03
C ASP A 189 -17.00 -1.58 1.17
N ILE A 190 -17.38 -0.86 2.23
CA ILE A 190 -16.60 -0.77 3.47
C ILE A 190 -16.28 -2.16 4.04
N GLY A 191 -17.20 -3.12 3.93
CA GLY A 191 -16.98 -4.47 4.45
C GLY A 191 -15.91 -5.24 3.65
N ALA A 192 -15.77 -5.00 2.35
CA ALA A 192 -14.67 -5.55 1.56
C ALA A 192 -13.29 -5.04 2.05
N PHE A 193 -13.19 -3.77 2.46
CA PHE A 193 -11.96 -3.23 3.08
C PHE A 193 -11.68 -3.86 4.45
N VAL A 194 -12.71 -4.09 5.26
CA VAL A 194 -12.58 -4.80 6.54
C VAL A 194 -12.05 -6.23 6.33
N VAL A 195 -12.59 -6.94 5.34
CA VAL A 195 -12.14 -8.29 4.97
C VAL A 195 -10.68 -8.29 4.50
N MET A 196 -10.30 -7.33 3.66
CA MET A 196 -8.92 -7.16 3.22
C MET A 196 -7.98 -6.91 4.41
N PHE A 197 -8.36 -6.03 5.34
CA PHE A 197 -7.57 -5.76 6.54
C PHE A 197 -7.44 -6.99 7.45
N ALA A 198 -8.54 -7.73 7.63
CA ALA A 198 -8.52 -8.99 8.37
C ALA A 198 -7.57 -10.01 7.72
N ALA A 199 -7.59 -10.14 6.39
CA ALA A 199 -6.66 -10.99 5.66
C ALA A 199 -5.20 -10.55 5.84
N MET A 200 -4.91 -9.24 5.85
CA MET A 200 -3.58 -8.71 6.13
C MET A 200 -3.10 -9.05 7.56
N LEU A 201 -3.98 -8.96 8.56
CA LEU A 201 -3.64 -9.35 9.94
C LEU A 201 -3.41 -10.86 10.07
N ILE A 202 -4.29 -11.68 9.50
CA ILE A 202 -4.16 -13.14 9.52
C ILE A 202 -2.83 -13.56 8.89
N THR A 203 -2.52 -13.03 7.71
CA THR A 203 -1.28 -13.35 6.99
C THR A 203 -0.05 -12.85 7.76
N TYR A 204 -0.10 -11.67 8.38
CA TYR A 204 0.98 -11.19 9.25
C TYR A 204 1.27 -12.14 10.42
N PHE A 205 0.26 -12.49 11.22
CA PHE A 205 0.46 -13.34 12.40
C PHE A 205 0.83 -14.78 12.02
N ALA A 206 0.22 -15.34 10.96
CA ALA A 206 0.55 -16.66 10.46
C ALA A 206 2.01 -16.73 9.96
N THR A 207 2.46 -15.73 9.20
CA THR A 207 3.86 -15.65 8.76
C THR A 207 4.82 -15.50 9.93
N LYS A 208 4.45 -14.70 10.94
CA LYS A 208 5.26 -14.54 12.15
C LYS A 208 5.41 -15.87 12.91
N TRP A 209 4.34 -16.66 12.99
CA TRP A 209 4.38 -18.01 13.55
C TRP A 209 5.22 -18.97 12.70
N TYR A 210 5.13 -18.90 11.37
CA TYR A 210 5.96 -19.70 10.46
C TYR A 210 7.46 -19.45 10.68
N CYS A 211 7.86 -18.18 10.81
CA CYS A 211 9.26 -17.77 10.99
C CYS A 211 9.88 -18.20 12.34
N THR A 212 9.13 -18.81 13.26
CA THR A 212 9.71 -19.34 14.51
C THR A 212 10.59 -20.57 14.27
N TRP A 213 10.11 -21.50 13.45
CA TRP A 213 10.78 -22.74 13.06
C TRP A 213 10.19 -23.18 11.73
N VAL A 214 11.03 -23.39 10.71
CA VAL A 214 10.59 -23.70 9.36
C VAL A 214 10.56 -25.22 9.15
N THR A 215 9.40 -25.75 8.77
CA THR A 215 9.22 -27.17 8.42
C THR A 215 8.31 -27.30 7.20
N THR A 216 8.46 -28.38 6.43
CA THR A 216 7.63 -28.67 5.26
C THR A 216 6.14 -28.67 5.60
N ALA A 217 5.77 -29.22 6.77
CA ALA A 217 4.39 -29.23 7.25
C ALA A 217 3.84 -27.80 7.44
N LYS A 218 4.62 -26.89 8.04
CA LYS A 218 4.21 -25.49 8.17
C LYS A 218 4.10 -24.78 6.83
N THR A 219 4.95 -25.09 5.85
CA THR A 219 4.84 -24.50 4.51
C THR A 219 3.51 -24.88 3.85
N ILE A 220 3.06 -26.13 3.99
CA ILE A 220 1.74 -26.59 3.50
C ILE A 220 0.61 -25.86 4.25
N ILE A 221 0.71 -25.75 5.58
CA ILE A 221 -0.26 -25.01 6.40
C ILE A 221 -0.34 -23.55 5.94
N MET A 222 0.79 -22.90 5.66
CA MET A 222 0.82 -21.52 5.19
C MET A 222 0.18 -21.35 3.81
N ALA A 223 0.33 -22.33 2.91
CA ALA A 223 -0.37 -22.31 1.63
C ALA A 223 -1.89 -22.31 1.82
N PHE A 224 -2.37 -23.15 2.75
CA PHE A 224 -3.78 -23.19 3.09
C PHE A 224 -4.25 -21.89 3.76
N VAL A 225 -3.51 -21.35 4.74
CA VAL A 225 -3.86 -20.11 5.44
C VAL A 225 -3.89 -18.92 4.49
N TYR A 226 -2.90 -18.77 3.61
CA TYR A 226 -2.88 -17.71 2.60
C TYR A 226 -4.05 -17.85 1.64
N TYR A 227 -4.35 -19.06 1.17
CA TYR A 227 -5.48 -19.29 0.29
C TYR A 227 -6.82 -18.96 0.98
N LEU A 228 -6.98 -19.37 2.24
CA LEU A 228 -8.17 -19.02 3.01
C LEU A 228 -8.32 -17.51 3.17
N ALA A 229 -7.25 -16.80 3.54
CA ALA A 229 -7.28 -15.37 3.81
C ALA A 229 -7.49 -14.53 2.52
N VAL A 230 -6.81 -14.89 1.43
CA VAL A 230 -6.74 -14.07 0.20
C VAL A 230 -7.80 -14.48 -0.83
N ALA A 231 -8.20 -15.76 -0.87
CA ALA A 231 -9.16 -16.25 -1.87
C ALA A 231 -10.53 -16.56 -1.26
N VAL A 232 -10.58 -17.39 -0.21
CA VAL A 232 -11.85 -17.89 0.34
C VAL A 232 -12.59 -16.81 1.11
N MET A 233 -11.91 -16.07 1.99
CA MET A 233 -12.57 -15.06 2.83
C MET A 233 -13.25 -13.94 2.01
N PRO A 234 -12.62 -13.32 0.99
CA PRO A 234 -13.31 -12.36 0.13
C PRO A 234 -14.46 -12.99 -0.66
N THR A 235 -14.31 -14.25 -1.10
CA THR A 235 -15.38 -14.97 -1.80
C THR A 235 -16.59 -15.17 -0.88
N VAL A 236 -16.38 -15.73 0.30
CA VAL A 236 -17.45 -15.98 1.30
C VAL A 236 -18.16 -14.68 1.66
N TYR A 237 -17.39 -13.60 1.90
CA TYR A 237 -17.96 -12.29 2.15
C TYR A 237 -18.89 -11.84 1.02
N ASN A 238 -18.42 -11.89 -0.24
CA ASN A 238 -19.22 -11.48 -1.39
C ASN A 238 -20.53 -12.29 -1.52
N PHE A 239 -20.52 -13.57 -1.15
CA PHE A 239 -21.73 -14.40 -1.11
C PHE A 239 -22.66 -14.04 0.06
N MET A 240 -22.11 -13.71 1.23
CA MET A 240 -22.89 -13.37 2.43
C MET A 240 -23.64 -12.05 2.29
N VAL A 241 -23.00 -11.04 1.69
CA VAL A 241 -23.60 -9.69 1.54
C VAL A 241 -24.30 -9.49 0.18
N ASP A 242 -24.38 -10.55 -0.62
CA ASP A 242 -24.91 -10.52 -1.99
C ASP A 242 -24.29 -9.39 -2.85
N SER A 243 -22.96 -9.26 -2.75
CA SER A 243 -22.19 -8.22 -3.42
C SER A 243 -22.22 -8.41 -4.95
N PRO A 244 -22.07 -7.35 -5.75
CA PRO A 244 -21.88 -7.46 -7.21
C PRO A 244 -20.74 -8.40 -7.62
N PHE A 245 -19.77 -8.63 -6.73
CA PHE A 245 -18.64 -9.53 -6.93
C PHE A 245 -18.93 -11.00 -6.60
N LYS A 246 -20.16 -11.35 -6.21
CA LYS A 246 -20.60 -12.71 -5.86
C LYS A 246 -20.36 -13.67 -7.02
N SER A 247 -19.28 -14.44 -6.91
CA SER A 247 -18.88 -15.43 -7.89
C SER A 247 -17.82 -16.34 -7.27
N LEU A 248 -17.58 -17.50 -7.89
CA LEU A 248 -16.48 -18.40 -7.50
C LEU A 248 -15.14 -18.03 -8.17
N LEU A 249 -15.13 -17.03 -9.07
CA LEU A 249 -13.94 -16.57 -9.77
C LEU A 249 -12.79 -16.10 -8.85
N PRO A 250 -13.03 -15.39 -7.71
CA PRO A 250 -11.94 -15.01 -6.84
C PRO A 250 -11.17 -16.21 -6.28
N LEU A 251 -11.77 -17.40 -6.17
CA LEU A 251 -11.07 -18.63 -5.75
C LEU A 251 -9.97 -19.03 -6.73
N ALA A 252 -10.17 -18.78 -8.03
CA ALA A 252 -9.20 -19.07 -9.07
C ALA A 252 -8.20 -17.92 -9.25
N ILE A 253 -8.69 -16.68 -9.33
CA ILE A 253 -7.85 -15.49 -9.57
C ILE A 253 -6.82 -15.32 -8.44
N ASN A 254 -7.22 -15.54 -7.19
CA ASN A 254 -6.34 -15.37 -6.04
C ASN A 254 -5.31 -16.50 -5.87
N ILE A 255 -5.29 -17.53 -6.72
CA ILE A 255 -4.17 -18.50 -6.73
C ILE A 255 -2.85 -17.76 -7.03
N VAL A 256 -2.87 -16.77 -7.93
CA VAL A 256 -1.68 -16.02 -8.33
C VAL A 256 -1.04 -15.27 -7.15
N PRO A 257 -1.75 -14.38 -6.40
CA PRO A 257 -1.16 -13.72 -5.25
C PRO A 257 -0.74 -14.70 -4.14
N VAL A 258 -1.47 -15.79 -3.92
CA VAL A 258 -1.09 -16.83 -2.95
C VAL A 258 0.23 -17.50 -3.32
N VAL A 259 0.42 -17.85 -4.59
CA VAL A 259 1.69 -18.42 -5.08
C VAL A 259 2.83 -17.41 -4.92
N ILE A 260 2.62 -16.14 -5.26
CA ILE A 260 3.63 -15.08 -5.07
C ILE A 260 4.03 -14.97 -3.59
N MET A 261 3.05 -14.96 -2.68
CA MET A 261 3.30 -14.92 -1.25
C MET A 261 4.06 -16.15 -0.75
N LEU A 262 3.74 -17.35 -1.24
CA LEU A 262 4.43 -18.59 -0.88
C LEU A 262 5.86 -18.62 -1.39
N LEU A 263 6.09 -18.23 -2.65
CA LEU A 263 7.43 -18.11 -3.21
C LEU A 263 8.25 -17.14 -2.36
N TYR A 264 7.69 -15.95 -2.07
CA TYR A 264 8.36 -15.00 -1.19
C TYR A 264 8.68 -15.60 0.19
N LEU A 265 7.72 -16.29 0.82
CA LEU A 265 7.86 -16.91 2.13
C LEU A 265 8.97 -17.98 2.14
N VAL A 266 9.03 -18.84 1.14
CA VAL A 266 10.05 -19.90 1.04
C VAL A 266 11.44 -19.29 0.83
N PHE A 267 11.57 -18.29 -0.05
CA PHE A 267 12.85 -17.62 -0.31
C PHE A 267 13.33 -16.70 0.82
N SER A 268 12.43 -16.22 1.69
CA SER A 268 12.76 -15.33 2.81
C SER A 268 12.92 -16.09 4.13
N GLY A 269 12.01 -17.02 4.42
CA GLY A 269 11.99 -17.83 5.64
C GLY A 269 13.24 -18.67 5.83
N GLY A 270 13.83 -19.20 4.75
CA GLY A 270 15.10 -19.94 4.82
C GLY A 270 16.31 -19.07 5.20
N ARG A 271 16.27 -17.76 4.94
CA ARG A 271 17.36 -16.83 5.27
C ARG A 271 17.29 -16.28 6.69
N ASP A 272 16.08 -16.13 7.24
CA ASP A 272 15.89 -15.59 8.58
C ASP A 272 16.18 -16.63 9.70
N THR A 273 16.05 -17.94 9.42
CA THR A 273 16.42 -19.02 10.35
C THR A 273 17.93 -19.24 10.45
N LEU A 274 18.67 -19.09 9.35
CA LEU A 274 20.13 -19.24 9.30
C LEU A 274 20.88 -18.15 10.09
N HIS A 275 20.23 -17.01 10.36
CA HIS A 275 20.78 -15.94 11.21
C HIS A 275 20.44 -16.09 12.70
N ARG A 276 19.63 -17.11 13.07
CA ARG A 276 19.23 -17.37 14.47
C ARG A 276 19.83 -18.66 15.05
N MET A 277 20.58 -19.42 14.27
CA MET A 277 21.51 -20.47 14.72
C MET A 277 22.91 -19.89 14.83
#